data_AF-A0A0V1GIY2-F1
#
_entry.id   AF-A0A0V1GIY2-F1
#
_cell.length_a   1.000
_cell.length_b   1.000
_cell.length_c   1.000
_cell.angle_alpha   90.00
_cell.angle_beta   90.00
_cell.angle_gamma   90.00
#
_symmetry.space_group_name_H-M   'P 1'
#
loop_
_entity.id
_entity.type
_entity.pdbx_description
1 polymer ?
#
loop_
_entity_poly.entity_id
_entity_poly.type
_entity_poly.pdbx_seq_one_letter_code
_entity_poly.pdbx_strand_id
1 'polypeptide(L)' 'VGIGTIDVEVFNGKQWIASVLNDVLYVLEFGSSCLFSLGAAAAHGYKIIMDNFNIRFMMNNKTELVGYCYSPASVAIP' A
#
# COMPACT_ATOMS: atom_id res chain seq x y z
N VAL A 1 9.05 5.29 2.30
CA VAL A 1 7.97 4.29 2.43
C VAL A 1 7.86 3.91 3.89
N GLY A 2 6.70 4.11 4.51
CA GLY A 2 6.48 3.82 5.94
C GLY A 2 5.46 2.69 6.09
N ILE A 3 5.81 1.68 6.88
CA ILE A 3 4.82 0.72 7.39
C ILE A 3 4.22 1.38 8.62
N GLY A 4 2.89 1.48 8.64
CA GLY A 4 2.21 2.18 9.72
C GLY A 4 0.80 1.66 9.93
N THR A 5 0.18 2.26 10.95
CA THR A 5 -1.20 2.04 11.32
C THR A 5 -2.01 3.26 10.86
N ILE A 6 -3.20 3.03 10.30
CA ILE A 6 -4.10 4.10 9.86
C ILE A 6 -5.50 3.88 10.44
N ASP A 7 -6.06 4.94 11.02
CA ASP A 7 -7.46 4.99 11.42
C ASP A 7 -8.33 5.11 10.17
N VAL A 8 -9.31 4.22 10.02
CA VAL A 8 -10.19 4.17 8.86
C VAL A 8 -11.63 3.94 9.27
N GLU A 9 -12.56 4.27 8.37
CA GLU A 9 -13.94 3.84 8.49
C GLU A 9 -14.21 2.72 7.48
N VAL A 10 -14.67 1.57 7.95
CA VAL A 10 -14.98 0.41 7.12
C VAL A 10 -16.48 0.22 7.06
N PHE A 11 -17.02 0.13 5.84
CA PHE A 11 -18.43 -0.17 5.65
C PHE A 11 -18.69 -1.67 5.79
N ASN A 12 -19.56 -2.06 6.74
CA ASN A 12 -19.88 -3.46 6.99
C ASN A 12 -21.13 -3.97 6.24
N GLY A 13 -21.64 -3.19 5.27
CA GLY A 13 -22.91 -3.47 4.58
C GLY A 13 -24.13 -2.79 5.19
N LYS A 14 -24.02 -2.18 6.38
CA LYS A 14 -25.11 -1.45 7.05
C LYS A 14 -24.70 -0.05 7.49
N GLN A 15 -23.52 0.09 8.07
CA GLN A 15 -23.00 1.35 8.59
C GLN A 15 -21.48 1.41 8.43
N TRP A 16 -20.96 2.63 8.53
CA TRP A 16 -19.53 2.90 8.63
C TRP A 16 -19.09 2.71 10.08
N ILE A 17 -18.02 1.94 10.28
CA ILE A 17 -17.48 1.65 11.61
C ILE A 17 -16.02 2.11 11.64
N ALA A 18 -15.67 2.90 12.65
CA ALA A 18 -14.29 3.27 12.93
C ALA A 18 -13.47 2.01 13.23
N SER A 19 -12.34 1.88 12.56
CA SER A 19 -11.46 0.73 12.63
C SER A 19 -10.02 1.18 12.43
N VAL A 20 -9.11 0.23 12.59
CA VAL A 20 -7.67 0.46 12.52
C VAL A 20 -7.08 -0.59 11.58
N LEU A 21 -6.47 -0.13 10.50
CA LEU A 21 -5.69 -1.01 9.64
C LEU A 21 -4.23 -0.97 10.07
N ASN A 22 -3.71 -2.14 10.43
CA ASN A 22 -2.30 -2.34 10.77
C ASN A 22 -1.53 -2.84 9.54
N ASP A 23 -0.21 -2.63 9.57
CA ASP A 23 0.72 -3.07 8.54
C ASP A 23 0.26 -2.64 7.13
N VAL A 24 -0.01 -1.34 7.01
CA VAL A 24 -0.46 -0.74 5.75
C VAL A 24 0.71 -0.07 5.05
N LEU A 25 0.71 -0.20 3.73
CA LEU A 25 1.66 0.41 2.83
C LEU A 25 0.97 1.44 1.94
N TYR A 26 1.42 2.68 2.01
CA TYR A 26 0.99 3.76 1.13
C TYR A 26 2.00 3.99 -0.01
N VAL A 27 1.52 4.00 -1.25
CA VAL A 27 2.30 4.14 -2.48
C VAL A 27 1.57 5.07 -3.45
N LEU A 28 1.99 6.34 -3.46
CA LEU A 28 1.33 7.42 -4.20
C LEU A 28 1.14 7.12 -5.69
N GLU A 29 2.08 6.40 -6.32
CA GLU A 29 2.08 6.11 -7.76
C GLU A 29 0.93 5.24 -8.24
N PHE A 30 0.23 4.55 -7.34
CA PHE A 30 -0.99 3.83 -7.72
C PHE A 30 -2.25 4.73 -7.73
N GLY A 31 -2.08 6.04 -7.59
CA GLY A 31 -3.16 7.02 -7.66
C GLY A 31 -4.26 6.69 -6.65
N SER A 32 -5.49 6.51 -7.15
CA SER A 32 -6.65 6.16 -6.31
C SER A 32 -6.51 4.82 -5.56
N SER A 33 -5.58 3.95 -5.99
CA SER A 33 -5.32 2.63 -5.37
C SER A 33 -3.99 2.61 -4.62
N CYS A 34 -3.64 3.70 -3.94
CA CYS A 34 -2.36 3.89 -3.27
C CYS A 34 -2.22 3.19 -1.90
N LEU A 35 -3.25 2.56 -1.35
CA LEU A 35 -3.23 1.98 -0.01
C LEU A 35 -3.33 0.44 -0.07
N PHE A 36 -2.37 -0.25 0.53
CA PHE A 36 -2.29 -1.72 0.52
C PHE A 36 -2.16 -2.29 1.93
N SER A 37 -2.98 -3.29 2.28
CA SER A 37 -2.78 -4.09 3.49
C SER A 37 -1.72 -5.16 3.24
N LEU A 38 -0.59 -5.09 3.95
CA LEU A 38 0.49 -6.07 3.82
C LEU A 38 0.06 -7.44 4.33
N GLY A 39 -0.72 -7.49 5.42
CA GLY A 39 -1.26 -8.73 5.97
C GLY A 39 -2.21 -9.44 5.00
N ALA A 40 -3.13 -8.70 4.38
CA ALA A 40 -4.02 -9.27 3.37
C ALA A 40 -3.23 -9.76 2.14
N ALA A 41 -2.26 -8.97 1.67
CA ALA A 41 -1.40 -9.37 0.56
C ALA A 41 -0.65 -10.68 0.87
N ALA A 42 -0.07 -10.81 2.06
CA ALA A 42 0.61 -12.02 2.49
C ALA A 42 -0.34 -13.22 2.59
N ALA A 43 -1.56 -13.04 3.13
CA ALA A 43 -2.57 -14.10 3.23
C ALA A 43 -3.03 -14.61 1.85
N HIS A 44 -3.01 -13.74 0.84
CA HIS A 44 -3.28 -14.09 -0.55
C HIS A 44 -2.06 -14.59 -1.32
N GLY A 45 -0.90 -14.77 -0.66
CA GLY A 45 0.31 -15.33 -1.25
C GLY A 45 1.14 -14.34 -2.07
N TYR A 46 0.88 -13.04 -1.95
CA TYR A 46 1.71 -12.02 -2.57
C TYR A 46 3.04 -11.88 -1.83
N LYS A 47 4.12 -11.82 -2.59
CA LYS A 47 5.43 -11.37 -2.14
C LYS A 47 5.61 -9.91 -2.53
N ILE A 48 5.85 -9.05 -1.56
CA ILE A 48 6.12 -7.64 -1.80
C ILE A 48 7.63 -7.44 -1.81
N ILE A 49 8.16 -6.89 -2.90
CA ILE A 49 9.57 -6.53 -3.04
C ILE A 49 9.67 -5.02 -3.10
N MET A 50 10.37 -4.44 -2.14
CA MET A 50 10.78 -3.04 -2.13
C MET A 50 12.23 -2.94 -2.51
N ASP A 51 12.52 -2.15 -3.54
CA ASP A 51 13.84 -1.62 -3.84
C ASP A 51 13.83 -0.09 -3.75
N ASN A 52 14.97 0.55 -4.02
CA ASN A 52 15.15 1.99 -3.81
C ASN A 52 14.14 2.86 -4.58
N PHE A 53 13.58 2.37 -5.68
CA PHE A 53 12.69 3.15 -6.55
C PHE A 53 11.40 2.43 -6.89
N ASN A 54 11.24 1.16 -6.53
CA ASN A 54 10.08 0.35 -6.92
C ASN A 54 9.53 -0.48 -5.77
N ILE A 55 8.23 -0.64 -5.82
CA ILE A 55 7.43 -1.56 -5.03
C ILE A 55 6.79 -2.53 -6.01
N ARG A 56 7.05 -3.82 -5.84
CA ARG A 56 6.54 -4.88 -6.70
C ARG A 56 5.71 -5.86 -5.89
N PHE A 57 4.49 -6.11 -6.32
CA PHE A 57 3.68 -7.21 -5.83
C PHE A 57 3.86 -8.39 -6.79
N MET A 58 4.31 -9.51 -6.25
CA MET A 58 4.57 -10.72 -7.01
C MET A 58 3.68 -11.85 -6.53
N MET A 59 3.08 -12.58 -7.46
CA MET A 59 2.34 -13.81 -7.19
C MET A 59 2.92 -14.92 -8.06
N ASN A 60 3.22 -16.09 -7.50
CA ASN A 60 3.79 -17.22 -8.24
C ASN A 60 5.01 -16.86 -9.11
N ASN A 61 5.91 -16.03 -8.57
CA ASN A 61 7.10 -15.48 -9.25
C ASN A 61 6.82 -14.57 -10.46
N LYS A 62 5.57 -14.18 -10.71
CA LYS A 62 5.20 -13.17 -11.71
C LYS A 62 4.93 -11.84 -11.02
N THR A 63 5.43 -10.76 -11.60
CA THR A 63 5.09 -9.40 -11.16
C THR A 63 3.69 -9.05 -11.65
N GLU A 64 2.77 -8.79 -10.72
CA GLU A 64 1.40 -8.39 -11.05
C GLU A 64 1.20 -6.88 -10.95
N LEU A 65 1.94 -6.21 -10.06
CA LEU A 65 1.81 -4.79 -9.82
C LEU A 65 3.17 -4.15 -9.56
N VAL A 66 3.44 -2.99 -10.17
CA VAL A 66 4.67 -2.19 -9.96
C VAL A 66 4.31 -0.74 -9.71
N GLY A 67 4.81 -0.18 -8.62
CA GLY A 67 4.66 1.24 -8.29
C GLY A 67 6.02 1.82 -7.98
N TYR A 68 6.24 3.09 -8.34
CA TYR A 68 7.51 3.74 -8.07
C TYR A 68 7.49 4.43 -6.71
N CYS A 69 8.55 4.35 -5.92
CA CYS A 69 8.69 5.20 -4.74
C CYS A 69 9.41 6.49 -5.18
N TYR A 70 8.63 7.53 -5.47
CA TYR A 70 9.20 8.86 -5.63
C TYR A 70 9.81 9.32 -4.30
N SER A 71 11.11 9.58 -4.31
CA SER A 71 11.80 10.28 -3.22
C SER A 71 11.38 11.76 -3.28
N PRO A 72 10.91 12.36 -2.17
CA PRO A 72 10.38 13.73 -2.15
C PRO A 72 11.45 14.85 -2.27
N ALA A 73 12.67 14.55 -2.70
CA ALA A 73 13.73 15.57 -2.82
C ALA A 73 13.48 16.63 -3.91
N SER A 74 12.39 16.55 -4.68
CA SER A 74 12.09 17.46 -5.79
C SER A 74 10.73 18.15 -5.73
N VAL A 75 9.98 18.04 -4.64
CA VAL A 75 8.79 18.90 -4.43
C VAL A 75 9.16 20.01 -3.46
N ALA A 76 9.75 21.08 -4.00
CA ALA A 76 9.64 22.39 -3.38
C ALA A 76 8.15 22.79 -3.45
N ILE A 77 7.50 22.78 -2.29
CA ILE A 77 6.15 23.31 -2.13
C ILE A 77 6.33 24.84 -2.04
N PRO A 78 5.70 25.66 -2.91
CA PRO A 78 5.76 27.12 -2.84
C PRO A 78 5.08 27.68 -1.57
#